data_AF-A0A534R817-F1
#
_entry.id   AF-A0A534R817-F1
#
_cell.length_a   1.000
_cell.length_b   1.000
_cell.length_c   1.000
_cell.angle_alpha   90.00
_cell.angle_beta   90.00
_cell.angle_gamma   90.00
#
_symmetry.space_group_name_H-M   'P 1'
#
loop_
_entity.id
_entity.type
_entity.pdbx_description
1 polymer ?
#
loop_
_entity_poly.entity_id
_entity_poly.type
_entity_poly.pdbx_seq_one_letter_code
_entity_poly.pdbx_strand_id
1 'polypeptide(L)'
;MKAYEYALRRSAIPHYVVKGRGFFQCQEVRDVASLLATIADARDGVALAAVLRSPFFAIDDATLARLAWPAGAARPALTRRFGSDESFADLGDAGPRLVAIRDLLRRLRALRSRATIAELITDALAATDFEAVCLTQFQGPQKVANVRKLIELARGAERRRFFTLRDFVALVHDLGEREPREPEAQLVGEQDDVVRLMTIHQAKGLEFPVVVLVDLGRRLERDNDTAVIDEELGVLVAPVAGAGLHPQSQAQLEAYRVRAWDRTRAEHARLLYVACTRARDELVLLEGKGNNRYLQSGEGDRYVWCHQVWHLLGREPLAAFVAGDAGETVLPVPDGGEVRVTAAARYLERPTTEPVGAPAPVEAPATDVERGFVARVLAFAPPPPSEVVTSPTALADFRRCPRQFWYRHVIALPERGTGGLRATLLGTAAHGVLEAVDLGTTGDADIDGELAARPETLVLRSGELARLASDLRAAAAGIGAEIGAGLEILG
;
A
#
# COMPACT_ATOMS: atom_id res chain seq x y z
N MET A 1 -11.90 14.19 -8.00
CA MET A 1 -10.83 14.09 -6.97
C MET A 1 -9.45 13.94 -7.61
N LYS A 2 -9.17 12.92 -8.44
CA LYS A 2 -7.86 12.74 -9.12
C LYS A 2 -7.33 13.99 -9.87
N ALA A 3 -8.22 14.75 -10.52
CA ALA A 3 -7.82 16.00 -11.19
C ALA A 3 -7.30 17.08 -10.22
N TYR A 4 -7.93 17.24 -9.05
CA TYR A 4 -7.50 18.18 -8.02
C TYR A 4 -6.21 17.74 -7.35
N GLU A 5 -6.11 16.46 -7.04
CA GLU A 5 -4.88 15.83 -6.54
C GLU A 5 -3.72 16.05 -7.53
N TYR A 6 -3.94 15.81 -8.83
CA TYR A 6 -2.94 16.11 -9.85
C TYR A 6 -2.55 17.59 -9.92
N ALA A 7 -3.51 18.51 -9.79
CA ALA A 7 -3.24 19.95 -9.81
C ALA A 7 -2.42 20.41 -8.59
N LEU A 8 -2.76 19.93 -7.39
CA LEU A 8 -2.02 20.20 -6.16
C LEU A 8 -0.59 19.63 -6.26
N ARG A 9 -0.45 18.41 -6.77
CA ARG A 9 0.85 17.76 -7.05
C ARG A 9 1.70 18.57 -8.01
N ARG A 10 1.14 19.00 -9.13
CA ARG A 10 1.86 19.79 -10.15
C ARG A 10 2.31 21.15 -9.61
N SER A 11 1.62 21.66 -8.60
CA SER A 11 1.92 22.93 -7.94
C SER A 11 2.79 22.75 -6.69
N ALA A 12 3.30 21.54 -6.43
CA ALA A 12 4.09 21.19 -5.26
C ALA A 12 3.41 21.51 -3.90
N ILE A 13 2.08 21.48 -3.86
CA ILE A 13 1.31 21.70 -2.62
C ILE A 13 1.17 20.37 -1.87
N PRO A 14 1.69 20.25 -0.63
CA PRO A 14 1.49 19.08 0.21
C PRO A 14 0.00 18.80 0.41
N HIS A 15 -0.43 17.57 0.16
CA HIS A 15 -1.83 17.20 0.26
C HIS A 15 -2.01 15.75 0.72
N TYR A 16 -3.15 15.49 1.35
CA TYR A 16 -3.55 14.18 1.85
C TYR A 16 -4.96 13.83 1.37
N VAL A 17 -5.12 12.68 0.72
CA VAL A 17 -6.43 12.21 0.26
C VAL A 17 -7.03 11.27 1.31
N VAL A 18 -8.07 11.74 2.01
CA VAL A 18 -8.73 10.98 3.07
C VAL A 18 -9.49 9.81 2.48
N LYS A 19 -9.04 8.59 2.78
CA LYS A 19 -9.50 7.33 2.15
C LYS A 19 -9.56 7.49 0.62
N GLY A 20 -8.39 7.76 0.03
CA GLY A 20 -8.20 7.71 -1.43
C GLY A 20 -8.78 6.44 -2.06
N ARG A 21 -8.89 6.45 -3.38
CA ARG A 21 -9.39 5.30 -4.15
C ARG A 21 -8.43 5.05 -5.29
N GLY A 22 -8.12 3.79 -5.56
CA GLY A 22 -7.46 3.39 -6.81
C GLY A 22 -6.16 2.66 -6.61
N PHE A 23 -5.88 2.15 -5.40
CA PHE A 23 -4.66 1.40 -5.11
C PHE A 23 -4.39 0.29 -6.15
N PHE A 24 -5.37 -0.58 -6.41
CA PHE A 24 -5.25 -1.68 -7.38
C PHE A 24 -5.20 -1.21 -8.85
N GLN A 25 -5.43 0.08 -9.10
CA GLN A 25 -5.30 0.71 -10.42
C GLN A 25 -3.93 1.37 -10.63
N CYS A 26 -3.12 1.48 -9.58
CA CYS A 26 -1.79 2.08 -9.67
C CYS A 26 -0.88 1.22 -10.55
N GLN A 27 -0.05 1.87 -11.37
CA GLN A 27 0.77 1.18 -12.37
C GLN A 27 1.72 0.18 -11.71
N GLU A 28 2.41 0.57 -10.66
CA GLU A 28 3.36 -0.27 -9.92
C GLU A 28 2.68 -1.48 -9.25
N VAL A 29 1.42 -1.35 -8.83
CA VAL A 29 0.63 -2.47 -8.29
C VAL A 29 0.29 -3.45 -9.41
N ARG A 30 -0.09 -2.95 -10.59
CA ARG A 30 -0.36 -3.78 -11.78
C ARG A 30 0.90 -4.44 -12.33
N ASP A 31 2.04 -3.76 -12.27
CA ASP A 31 3.34 -4.31 -12.70
C ASP A 31 3.73 -5.50 -11.81
N VAL A 32 3.63 -5.35 -10.48
CA VAL A 32 3.86 -6.45 -9.54
C VAL A 32 2.84 -7.58 -9.75
N ALA A 33 1.56 -7.26 -9.98
CA ALA A 33 0.53 -8.26 -10.27
C ALA A 33 0.85 -9.07 -11.55
N SER A 34 1.34 -8.39 -12.61
CA SER A 34 1.73 -9.01 -13.88
C SER A 34 2.95 -9.92 -13.72
N LEU A 35 3.91 -9.52 -12.87
CA LEU A 35 5.02 -10.37 -12.48
C LEU A 35 4.53 -11.65 -11.79
N LEU A 36 3.67 -11.52 -10.79
CA LEU A 36 3.12 -12.67 -10.06
C LEU A 36 2.29 -13.58 -10.98
N ALA A 37 1.51 -13.02 -11.90
CA ALA A 37 0.78 -13.78 -12.91
C ALA A 37 1.73 -14.59 -13.81
N THR A 38 2.85 -13.98 -14.24
CA THR A 38 3.90 -14.65 -15.03
C THR A 38 4.57 -15.81 -14.25
N ILE A 39 4.76 -15.64 -12.94
CA ILE A 39 5.30 -16.69 -12.05
C ILE A 39 4.27 -17.82 -11.87
N ALA A 40 2.98 -17.47 -11.75
CA ALA A 40 1.88 -18.41 -11.57
C ALA A 40 1.62 -19.28 -12.83
N ASP A 41 1.59 -18.67 -14.03
CA ASP A 41 1.45 -19.39 -15.30
C ASP A 41 2.44 -18.87 -16.35
N ALA A 42 3.38 -19.74 -16.76
CA ALA A 42 4.37 -19.43 -17.79
C ALA A 42 3.76 -19.23 -19.19
N ARG A 43 2.49 -19.64 -19.39
CA ARG A 43 1.77 -19.55 -20.65
C ARG A 43 0.94 -18.27 -20.76
N ASP A 44 0.89 -17.47 -19.70
CA ASP A 44 0.25 -16.16 -19.73
C ASP A 44 1.15 -15.17 -20.49
N GLY A 45 0.93 -15.08 -21.81
CA GLY A 45 1.68 -14.20 -22.68
C GLY A 45 1.40 -12.72 -22.44
N VAL A 46 0.22 -12.37 -21.91
CA VAL A 46 -0.14 -10.97 -21.63
C VAL A 46 0.61 -10.51 -20.38
N ALA A 47 0.58 -11.30 -19.31
CA ALA A 47 1.35 -11.01 -18.10
C ALA A 47 2.86 -10.93 -18.37
N LEU A 48 3.39 -11.87 -19.18
CA LEU A 48 4.80 -11.88 -19.55
C LEU A 48 5.17 -10.63 -20.37
N ALA A 49 4.36 -10.26 -21.38
CA ALA A 49 4.58 -9.05 -22.16
C ALA A 49 4.53 -7.78 -21.28
N ALA A 50 3.54 -7.70 -20.38
CA ALA A 50 3.38 -6.59 -19.46
C ALA A 50 4.61 -6.46 -18.54
N VAL A 51 5.09 -7.57 -17.96
CA VAL A 51 6.24 -7.52 -17.06
C VAL A 51 7.54 -7.16 -17.79
N LEU A 52 7.76 -7.69 -19.01
CA LEU A 52 8.93 -7.35 -19.82
C LEU A 52 8.97 -5.86 -20.18
N ARG A 53 7.81 -5.27 -20.48
CA ARG A 53 7.68 -3.83 -20.81
C ARG A 53 7.75 -2.93 -19.56
N SER A 54 7.36 -3.46 -18.39
CA SER A 54 7.29 -2.70 -17.14
C SER A 54 8.66 -2.22 -16.66
N PRO A 55 8.73 -1.31 -15.67
CA PRO A 55 9.98 -0.84 -15.08
C PRO A 55 10.86 -1.94 -14.45
N PHE A 56 10.35 -3.16 -14.26
CA PHE A 56 11.18 -4.31 -13.86
C PHE A 56 12.28 -4.60 -14.88
N PHE A 57 11.95 -4.54 -16.18
CA PHE A 57 12.83 -5.01 -17.24
C PHE A 57 12.97 -4.05 -18.42
N ALA A 58 12.11 -3.04 -18.56
CA ALA A 58 12.18 -1.97 -19.56
C ALA A 58 12.61 -2.47 -20.95
N ILE A 59 11.98 -3.55 -21.43
CA ILE A 59 12.15 -4.05 -22.80
C ILE A 59 11.26 -3.20 -23.70
N ASP A 60 11.86 -2.60 -24.73
CA ASP A 60 11.15 -1.75 -25.68
C ASP A 60 10.19 -2.56 -26.57
N ASP A 61 9.21 -1.86 -27.14
CA ASP A 61 8.15 -2.47 -27.93
C ASP A 61 8.68 -3.16 -29.21
N ALA A 62 9.80 -2.69 -29.79
CA ALA A 62 10.39 -3.29 -31.00
C ALA A 62 11.09 -4.62 -30.67
N THR A 63 11.86 -4.67 -29.58
CA THR A 63 12.47 -5.90 -29.06
C THR A 63 11.39 -6.90 -28.64
N LEU A 64 10.35 -6.44 -27.95
CA LEU A 64 9.23 -7.29 -27.54
C LEU A 64 8.47 -7.86 -28.76
N ALA A 65 8.26 -7.06 -29.80
CA ALA A 65 7.64 -7.50 -31.05
C ALA A 65 8.49 -8.57 -31.77
N ARG A 66 9.81 -8.37 -31.88
CA ARG A 66 10.73 -9.35 -32.50
C ARG A 66 10.84 -10.65 -31.68
N LEU A 67 10.78 -10.53 -30.36
CA LEU A 67 10.75 -11.67 -29.46
C LEU A 67 9.44 -12.47 -29.62
N ALA A 68 8.30 -11.77 -29.73
CA ALA A 68 7.00 -12.40 -29.97
C ALA A 68 6.86 -12.96 -31.39
N TRP A 69 7.52 -12.34 -32.38
CA TRP A 69 7.43 -12.69 -33.80
C TRP A 69 8.81 -12.82 -34.45
N PRO A 70 9.55 -13.91 -34.18
CA PRO A 70 10.83 -14.14 -34.84
C PRO A 70 10.65 -14.37 -36.35
N ALA A 71 11.72 -14.17 -37.11
CA ALA A 71 11.71 -14.35 -38.55
C ALA A 71 11.19 -15.76 -38.94
N GLY A 72 10.20 -15.81 -39.83
CA GLY A 72 9.58 -17.06 -40.27
C GLY A 72 8.53 -17.65 -39.31
N ALA A 73 8.17 -16.96 -38.22
CA ALA A 73 7.12 -17.42 -37.32
C ALA A 73 5.71 -17.29 -37.93
N ALA A 74 4.98 -18.40 -37.94
CA ALA A 74 3.57 -18.42 -38.34
C ALA A 74 2.60 -18.02 -37.20
N ARG A 75 3.07 -17.98 -35.94
CA ARG A 75 2.29 -17.74 -34.72
C ARG A 75 3.13 -17.01 -33.66
N PRO A 76 2.52 -16.32 -32.68
CA PRO A 76 3.26 -15.68 -31.61
C PRO A 76 4.04 -16.71 -30.80
N ALA A 77 5.33 -16.43 -30.58
CA ALA A 77 6.27 -17.34 -29.96
C ALA A 77 6.72 -16.90 -28.56
N LEU A 78 6.25 -15.76 -28.04
CA LEU A 78 6.74 -15.12 -26.81
C LEU A 78 6.88 -16.11 -25.64
N THR A 79 5.80 -16.78 -25.25
CA THR A 79 5.80 -17.74 -24.13
C THR A 79 6.60 -19.00 -24.42
N ARG A 80 6.60 -19.47 -25.68
CA ARG A 80 7.40 -20.62 -26.10
C ARG A 80 8.90 -20.32 -25.97
N ARG A 81 9.37 -19.20 -26.52
CA ARG A 81 10.79 -18.80 -26.50
C ARG A 81 11.29 -18.55 -25.07
N PHE A 82 10.45 -17.93 -24.23
CA PHE A 82 10.78 -17.71 -22.81
C PHE A 82 10.67 -18.98 -21.96
N GLY A 83 9.87 -19.97 -22.40
CA GLY A 83 9.77 -21.27 -21.76
C GLY A 83 10.94 -22.20 -22.08
N SER A 84 11.53 -22.08 -23.27
CA SER A 84 12.61 -22.94 -23.76
C SER A 84 14.01 -22.37 -23.51
N ASP A 85 15.03 -23.19 -23.77
CA ASP A 85 16.45 -22.79 -23.77
C ASP A 85 16.90 -22.18 -25.11
N GLU A 86 15.94 -21.70 -25.90
CA GLU A 86 16.22 -21.05 -27.19
C GLU A 86 17.14 -19.84 -27.00
N SER A 87 18.07 -19.64 -27.92
CA SER A 87 18.95 -18.46 -27.91
C SER A 87 18.18 -17.20 -28.34
N PHE A 88 18.56 -16.06 -27.75
CA PHE A 88 18.08 -14.73 -28.12
C PHE A 88 19.11 -13.94 -28.95
N ALA A 89 20.09 -14.61 -29.54
CA ALA A 89 21.15 -13.96 -30.34
C ALA A 89 20.60 -13.19 -31.55
N ASP A 90 19.45 -13.61 -32.09
CA ASP A 90 18.71 -12.92 -33.16
C ASP A 90 18.21 -11.52 -32.75
N LEU A 91 18.22 -11.19 -31.46
CA LEU A 91 17.80 -9.90 -30.90
C LEU A 91 18.98 -8.94 -30.62
N GLY A 92 20.20 -9.31 -31.01
CA GLY A 92 21.39 -8.47 -30.86
C GLY A 92 21.71 -8.16 -29.40
N ASP A 93 21.96 -6.89 -29.09
CA ASP A 93 22.38 -6.43 -27.76
C ASP A 93 21.35 -6.73 -26.65
N ALA A 94 20.07 -6.90 -27.00
CA ALA A 94 19.04 -7.28 -26.04
C ALA A 94 19.13 -8.76 -25.62
N GLY A 95 19.79 -9.62 -26.40
CA GLY A 95 19.84 -11.06 -26.19
C GLY A 95 20.36 -11.48 -24.80
N PRO A 96 21.56 -11.04 -24.38
CA PRO A 96 22.09 -11.36 -23.04
C PRO A 96 21.18 -10.91 -21.90
N ARG A 97 20.57 -9.72 -22.04
CA ARG A 97 19.60 -9.20 -21.06
C ARG A 97 18.37 -10.10 -20.95
N LEU A 98 17.82 -10.55 -22.08
CA LEU A 98 16.67 -11.46 -22.11
C LEU A 98 16.98 -12.84 -21.51
N VAL A 99 18.21 -13.34 -21.67
CA VAL A 99 18.66 -14.57 -20.99
C VAL A 99 18.64 -14.38 -19.48
N ALA A 100 19.23 -13.29 -18.97
CA ALA A 100 19.24 -13.00 -17.54
C ALA A 100 17.82 -12.85 -16.96
N ILE A 101 16.92 -12.19 -17.69
CA ILE A 101 15.51 -12.05 -17.31
C ILE A 101 14.82 -13.42 -17.27
N ARG A 102 15.01 -14.26 -18.30
CA ARG A 102 14.44 -15.61 -18.35
C ARG A 102 14.89 -16.44 -17.15
N ASP A 103 16.17 -16.40 -16.82
CA ASP A 103 16.74 -17.18 -15.73
C ASP A 103 16.23 -16.70 -14.36
N LEU A 104 16.08 -15.39 -14.18
CA LEU A 104 15.43 -14.81 -13.00
C LEU A 104 13.98 -15.29 -12.86
N LEU A 105 13.18 -15.20 -13.93
CA LEU A 105 11.78 -15.64 -13.91
C LEU A 105 11.65 -17.15 -13.64
N ARG A 106 12.58 -17.96 -14.16
CA ARG A 106 12.65 -19.40 -13.85
C ARG A 106 12.99 -19.66 -12.39
N ARG A 107 13.95 -18.93 -11.83
CA ARG A 107 14.31 -19.00 -10.40
C ARG A 107 13.10 -18.65 -9.52
N LEU A 108 12.44 -17.53 -9.77
CA LEU A 108 11.24 -17.12 -9.01
C LEU A 108 10.10 -18.16 -9.15
N ARG A 109 9.91 -18.73 -10.34
CA ARG A 109 8.94 -19.81 -10.56
C ARG A 109 9.28 -21.09 -9.80
N ALA A 110 10.55 -21.44 -9.65
CA ALA A 110 10.95 -22.59 -8.83
C ALA A 110 10.63 -22.37 -7.34
N LEU A 111 10.74 -21.13 -6.86
CA LEU A 111 10.44 -20.76 -5.47
C LEU A 111 8.94 -20.75 -5.15
N ARG A 112 8.05 -20.62 -6.15
CA ARG A 112 6.60 -20.41 -5.93
C ARG A 112 5.88 -21.44 -5.06
N SER A 113 6.45 -22.63 -4.90
CA SER A 113 5.88 -23.73 -4.10
C SER A 113 6.38 -23.77 -2.66
N ARG A 114 7.40 -22.96 -2.34
CA ARG A 114 8.11 -22.98 -1.04
C ARG A 114 8.24 -21.60 -0.41
N ALA A 115 8.14 -20.54 -1.20
CA ALA A 115 8.12 -19.15 -0.76
C ALA A 115 6.68 -18.66 -0.63
N THR A 116 6.48 -17.76 0.33
CA THR A 116 5.28 -16.93 0.44
C THR A 116 5.18 -15.96 -0.73
N ILE A 117 3.98 -15.46 -1.02
CA ILE A 117 3.72 -14.42 -2.01
C ILE A 117 4.52 -13.16 -1.65
N ALA A 118 4.57 -12.80 -0.37
CA ALA A 118 5.35 -11.67 0.11
C ALA A 118 6.86 -11.84 -0.16
N GLU A 119 7.41 -13.04 0.06
CA GLU A 119 8.80 -13.37 -0.28
C GLU A 119 9.05 -13.32 -1.79
N LEU A 120 8.15 -13.87 -2.62
CA LEU A 120 8.28 -13.80 -4.08
C LEU A 120 8.31 -12.36 -4.59
N ILE A 121 7.46 -11.48 -4.05
CA ILE A 121 7.48 -10.05 -4.38
C ILE A 121 8.82 -9.46 -3.94
N THR A 122 9.22 -9.67 -2.68
CA THR A 122 10.45 -9.08 -2.11
C THR A 122 11.70 -9.53 -2.87
N ASP A 123 11.82 -10.82 -3.17
CA ASP A 123 12.94 -11.39 -3.93
C ASP A 123 13.02 -10.82 -5.35
N ALA A 124 11.87 -10.62 -6.00
CA ALA A 124 11.84 -10.03 -7.32
C ALA A 124 12.22 -8.55 -7.30
N LEU A 125 11.68 -7.77 -6.36
CA LEU A 125 12.03 -6.35 -6.20
C LEU A 125 13.53 -6.15 -5.98
N ALA A 126 14.13 -7.01 -5.14
CA ALA A 126 15.56 -6.98 -4.85
C ALA A 126 16.41 -7.41 -6.07
N ALA A 127 15.96 -8.41 -6.83
CA ALA A 127 16.69 -8.89 -8.00
C ALA A 127 16.68 -7.93 -9.20
N THR A 128 15.76 -6.96 -9.22
CA THR A 128 15.59 -6.00 -10.32
C THR A 128 15.76 -4.54 -9.90
N ASP A 129 16.13 -4.27 -8.65
CA ASP A 129 16.21 -2.92 -8.06
C ASP A 129 14.93 -2.08 -8.29
N PHE A 130 13.75 -2.73 -8.29
CA PHE A 130 12.50 -2.09 -8.73
C PHE A 130 12.10 -0.89 -7.86
N GLU A 131 12.36 -0.96 -6.54
CA GLU A 131 12.12 0.18 -5.66
C GLU A 131 12.99 1.39 -6.05
N ALA A 132 14.26 1.17 -6.40
CA ALA A 132 15.15 2.24 -6.85
C ALA A 132 14.68 2.83 -8.20
N VAL A 133 14.26 1.98 -9.14
CA VAL A 133 13.67 2.43 -10.42
C VAL A 133 12.39 3.23 -10.19
N CYS A 134 11.56 2.81 -9.23
CA CYS A 134 10.38 3.58 -8.86
C CYS A 134 10.76 4.96 -8.31
N LEU A 135 11.79 5.07 -7.47
CA LEU A 135 12.26 6.35 -6.90
C LEU A 135 12.72 7.35 -7.97
N THR A 136 13.21 6.90 -9.12
CA THR A 136 13.57 7.79 -10.24
C THR A 136 12.37 8.25 -11.07
N GLN A 137 11.19 7.67 -10.86
CA GLN A 137 9.97 8.05 -11.57
C GLN A 137 9.22 9.16 -10.85
N PHE A 138 8.31 9.79 -11.58
CA PHE A 138 7.32 10.68 -11.00
C PHE A 138 6.55 9.94 -9.89
N GLN A 139 6.46 10.58 -8.71
CA GLN A 139 5.88 10.01 -7.48
C GLN A 139 6.59 8.76 -6.95
N GLY A 140 7.91 8.65 -7.14
CA GLY A 140 8.67 7.49 -6.70
C GLY A 140 8.44 7.04 -5.25
N PRO A 141 8.45 7.93 -4.25
CA PRO A 141 8.13 7.54 -2.87
C PRO A 141 6.75 6.90 -2.71
N GLN A 142 5.73 7.41 -3.41
CA GLN A 142 4.35 6.90 -3.36
C GLN A 142 4.26 5.52 -3.99
N LYS A 143 4.94 5.32 -5.12
CA LYS A 143 5.06 4.03 -5.79
C LYS A 143 5.69 2.99 -4.88
N VAL A 144 6.80 3.34 -4.22
CA VAL A 144 7.46 2.45 -3.24
C VAL A 144 6.53 2.14 -2.07
N ALA A 145 5.83 3.14 -1.53
CA ALA A 145 4.86 2.91 -0.46
C ALA A 145 3.70 2.00 -0.91
N ASN A 146 3.20 2.16 -2.13
CA ASN A 146 2.16 1.31 -2.73
C ASN A 146 2.63 -0.15 -2.88
N VAL A 147 3.86 -0.35 -3.36
CA VAL A 147 4.47 -1.69 -3.47
C VAL A 147 4.63 -2.35 -2.09
N ARG A 148 5.11 -1.61 -1.09
CA ARG A 148 5.24 -2.12 0.29
C ARG A 148 3.88 -2.44 0.91
N LYS A 149 2.87 -1.61 0.65
CA LYS A 149 1.48 -1.90 1.03
C LYS A 149 0.97 -3.19 0.38
N LEU A 150 1.31 -3.45 -0.89
CA LEU A 150 0.95 -4.70 -1.56
C LEU A 150 1.59 -5.93 -0.89
N ILE A 151 2.84 -5.81 -0.44
CA ILE A 151 3.52 -6.86 0.34
C ILE A 151 2.77 -7.15 1.65
N GLU A 152 2.34 -6.12 2.37
CA GLU A 152 1.54 -6.31 3.60
C GLU A 152 0.17 -6.94 3.32
N LEU A 153 -0.48 -6.56 2.22
CA LEU A 153 -1.72 -7.20 1.77
C LEU A 153 -1.50 -8.66 1.42
N ALA A 154 -0.39 -9.02 0.76
CA ALA A 154 -0.02 -10.40 0.49
C ALA A 154 0.16 -11.19 1.79
N ARG A 155 0.94 -10.67 2.75
CA ARG A 155 1.11 -11.27 4.09
C ARG A 155 -0.23 -11.47 4.79
N GLY A 156 -1.14 -10.50 4.67
CA GLY A 156 -2.49 -10.57 5.24
C GLY A 156 -3.36 -11.65 4.60
N ALA A 157 -3.29 -11.77 3.28
CA ALA A 157 -4.06 -12.75 2.52
C ALA A 157 -3.59 -14.18 2.81
N GLU A 158 -2.28 -14.41 2.96
CA GLU A 158 -1.70 -15.72 3.26
C GLU A 158 -2.04 -16.25 4.66
N ARG A 159 -2.39 -15.37 5.60
CA ARG A 159 -2.90 -15.79 6.91
C ARG A 159 -4.28 -16.45 6.83
N ARG A 160 -5.02 -16.27 5.72
CA ARG A 160 -6.30 -16.94 5.48
C ARG A 160 -6.02 -18.36 4.96
N ARG A 161 -6.67 -19.37 5.54
CA ARG A 161 -6.49 -20.77 5.11
C ARG A 161 -6.90 -20.92 3.63
N PHE A 162 -6.14 -21.74 2.88
CA PHE A 162 -6.38 -22.06 1.46
C PHE A 162 -6.30 -20.88 0.50
N PHE A 163 -5.22 -20.09 0.58
CA PHE A 163 -5.00 -18.96 -0.32
C PHE A 163 -3.72 -19.16 -1.15
N THR A 164 -3.86 -19.27 -2.48
CA THR A 164 -2.74 -19.54 -3.39
C THR A 164 -2.25 -18.27 -4.10
N LEU A 165 -1.06 -18.34 -4.72
CA LEU A 165 -0.55 -17.27 -5.59
C LEU A 165 -1.55 -16.88 -6.69
N ARG A 166 -2.23 -17.87 -7.29
CA ARG A 166 -3.25 -17.62 -8.32
C ARG A 166 -4.45 -16.86 -7.75
N ASP A 167 -4.88 -17.21 -6.54
CA ASP A 167 -6.01 -16.54 -5.87
C ASP A 167 -5.66 -15.09 -5.55
N PHE A 168 -4.40 -14.82 -5.16
CA PHE A 168 -3.94 -13.45 -4.94
C PHE A 168 -3.93 -12.62 -6.22
N VAL A 169 -3.39 -13.18 -7.32
CA VAL A 169 -3.40 -12.50 -8.63
C VAL A 169 -4.83 -12.18 -9.05
N ALA A 170 -5.75 -13.16 -8.95
CA ALA A 170 -7.16 -12.95 -9.24
C ALA A 170 -7.79 -11.88 -8.34
N LEU A 171 -7.50 -11.90 -7.04
CA LEU A 171 -7.99 -10.90 -6.08
C LEU A 171 -7.55 -9.48 -6.47
N VAL A 172 -6.25 -9.29 -6.78
CA VAL A 172 -5.70 -7.99 -7.16
C VAL A 172 -6.34 -7.50 -8.47
N HIS A 173 -6.54 -8.38 -9.44
CA HIS A 173 -7.21 -8.07 -10.70
C HIS A 173 -8.67 -7.67 -10.49
N ASP A 174 -9.45 -8.49 -9.78
CA ASP A 174 -10.87 -8.23 -9.46
C ASP A 174 -11.05 -6.90 -8.72
N LEU A 175 -10.17 -6.60 -7.75
CA LEU A 175 -10.20 -5.35 -7.01
C LEU A 175 -9.73 -4.14 -7.84
N GLY A 176 -8.97 -4.38 -8.92
CA GLY A 176 -8.60 -3.37 -9.90
C GLY A 176 -9.72 -3.01 -10.87
N GLU A 177 -10.58 -3.97 -11.21
CA GLU A 177 -11.73 -3.80 -12.11
C GLU A 177 -13.00 -3.28 -11.40
N ARG A 178 -13.19 -3.64 -10.13
CA ARG A 178 -14.32 -3.14 -9.32
C ARG A 178 -14.12 -1.71 -8.86
N GLU A 179 -15.19 -1.06 -8.40
CA GLU A 179 -15.09 0.28 -7.81
C GLU A 179 -13.98 0.34 -6.76
N PRO A 180 -12.95 1.19 -6.95
CA PRO A 180 -11.80 1.19 -6.08
C PRO A 180 -12.20 1.69 -4.70
N ARG A 181 -12.19 0.81 -3.69
CA ARG A 181 -12.44 1.16 -2.29
C ARG A 181 -11.16 1.27 -1.46
N GLU A 182 -10.07 0.72 -1.96
CA GLU A 182 -8.78 0.70 -1.27
C GLU A 182 -7.97 1.97 -1.59
N PRO A 183 -7.58 2.75 -0.57
CA PRO A 183 -6.70 3.90 -0.73
C PRO A 183 -5.28 3.51 -1.09
N GLU A 184 -4.56 4.41 -1.75
CA GLU A 184 -3.11 4.30 -1.87
C GLU A 184 -2.42 4.30 -0.50
N ALA A 185 -1.16 3.88 -0.46
CA ALA A 185 -0.37 3.93 0.77
C ALA A 185 -0.21 5.38 1.24
N GLN A 186 -0.28 5.61 2.55
CA GLN A 186 -0.20 6.95 3.09
C GLN A 186 1.26 7.29 3.38
N LEU A 187 1.81 8.28 2.64
CA LEU A 187 3.16 8.80 2.86
C LEU A 187 3.23 9.86 3.98
N VAL A 188 2.11 10.51 4.20
CA VAL A 188 1.94 11.68 5.08
C VAL A 188 0.84 11.31 6.07
N GLY A 189 1.08 11.56 7.34
CA GLY A 189 0.15 11.27 8.42
C GLY A 189 -1.07 12.20 8.39
N GLU A 190 -2.17 11.74 9.00
CA GLU A 190 -3.39 12.56 9.13
C GLU A 190 -3.17 13.84 9.97
N GLN A 191 -2.06 13.96 10.70
CA GLN A 191 -1.75 15.14 11.51
C GLN A 191 -0.72 16.09 10.89
N ASP A 192 -0.22 15.79 9.70
CA ASP A 192 0.76 16.64 9.04
C ASP A 192 0.11 17.91 8.47
N ASP A 193 0.92 18.96 8.30
CA ASP A 193 0.49 20.26 7.78
C ASP A 193 0.31 20.22 6.25
N VAL A 194 -0.85 19.71 5.81
CA VAL A 194 -1.16 19.45 4.40
C VAL A 194 -2.61 19.76 4.04
N VAL A 195 -2.85 20.05 2.74
CA VAL A 195 -4.20 20.22 2.20
C VAL A 195 -4.94 18.89 2.18
N ARG A 196 -6.11 18.80 2.82
CA ARG A 196 -6.88 17.55 2.88
C ARG A 196 -7.93 17.49 1.79
N LEU A 197 -7.84 16.51 0.91
CA LEU A 197 -8.91 16.18 -0.04
C LEU A 197 -9.80 15.09 0.53
N MET A 198 -11.07 15.40 0.73
CA MET A 198 -12.05 14.44 1.24
C MET A 198 -13.43 14.66 0.63
N THR A 199 -14.29 13.67 0.78
CA THR A 199 -15.71 13.79 0.43
C THR A 199 -16.48 14.50 1.53
N ILE A 200 -17.60 15.15 1.18
CA ILE A 200 -18.47 15.84 2.15
C ILE A 200 -18.95 14.89 3.25
N HIS A 201 -19.26 13.64 2.90
CA HIS A 201 -19.65 12.61 3.87
C HIS A 201 -18.56 12.33 4.92
N GLN A 202 -17.29 12.31 4.50
CA GLN A 202 -16.16 12.11 5.42
C GLN A 202 -15.89 13.33 6.29
N ALA A 203 -16.25 14.53 5.82
CA ALA A 203 -16.10 15.76 6.58
C ALA A 203 -17.18 15.93 7.68
N LYS A 204 -18.22 15.09 7.71
CA LYS A 204 -19.31 15.19 8.68
C LYS A 204 -18.78 15.06 10.11
N GLY A 205 -19.04 16.08 10.93
CA GLY A 205 -18.56 16.14 12.32
C GLY A 205 -17.14 16.66 12.48
N LEU A 206 -16.46 17.01 11.38
CA LEU A 206 -15.17 17.70 11.39
C LEU A 206 -15.37 19.20 11.16
N GLU A 207 -14.37 20.00 11.50
CA GLU A 207 -14.33 21.45 11.30
C GLU A 207 -12.93 21.85 10.83
N PHE A 208 -12.86 22.79 9.89
CA PHE A 208 -11.60 23.26 9.30
C PHE A 208 -11.57 24.80 9.25
N PRO A 209 -10.39 25.43 9.50
CA PRO A 209 -10.22 26.88 9.36
C PRO A 209 -10.69 27.38 7.99
N VAL A 210 -10.23 26.73 6.93
CA VAL A 210 -10.56 27.06 5.54
C VAL A 210 -11.14 25.83 4.84
N VAL A 211 -12.28 26.01 4.16
CA VAL A 211 -12.89 24.96 3.33
C VAL A 211 -13.06 25.45 1.91
N VAL A 212 -12.53 24.69 0.95
CA VAL A 212 -12.72 24.93 -0.48
C VAL A 212 -13.69 23.89 -1.04
N LEU A 213 -14.89 24.34 -1.42
CA LEU A 213 -15.85 23.53 -2.16
C LEU A 213 -15.67 23.72 -3.65
N VAL A 214 -15.56 22.61 -4.36
CA VAL A 214 -15.23 22.59 -5.78
C VAL A 214 -16.36 21.96 -6.59
N ASP A 215 -16.45 22.32 -7.87
CA ASP A 215 -17.40 21.75 -8.84
C ASP A 215 -18.89 21.97 -8.47
N LEU A 216 -19.24 23.17 -8.00
CA LEU A 216 -20.63 23.53 -7.66
C LEU A 216 -21.62 23.47 -8.85
N GLY A 217 -21.11 23.39 -10.08
CA GLY A 217 -21.90 23.33 -11.31
C GLY A 217 -22.38 21.94 -11.70
N ARG A 218 -22.07 20.91 -10.89
CA ARG A 218 -22.45 19.53 -11.18
C ARG A 218 -23.96 19.35 -11.11
N ARG A 219 -24.54 18.80 -12.18
CA ARG A 219 -25.98 18.49 -12.25
C ARG A 219 -26.30 17.23 -11.44
N LEU A 220 -27.49 17.22 -10.84
CA LEU A 220 -28.07 15.96 -10.37
C LEU A 220 -28.42 15.09 -11.57
N GLU A 221 -27.98 13.84 -11.53
CA GLU A 221 -28.39 12.85 -12.53
C GLU A 221 -29.61 12.12 -12.01
N ARG A 222 -30.61 11.96 -12.87
CA ARG A 222 -31.75 11.09 -12.58
C ARG A 222 -31.27 9.66 -12.62
N ASP A 223 -31.69 8.91 -11.62
CA ASP A 223 -31.50 7.49 -11.61
C ASP A 223 -32.29 6.87 -12.78
N ASN A 224 -31.57 6.19 -13.67
CA ASN A 224 -32.12 5.55 -14.87
C ASN A 224 -32.10 4.03 -14.72
N ASP A 225 -32.03 3.53 -13.48
CA ASP A 225 -32.05 2.11 -13.18
C ASP A 225 -33.20 1.39 -13.88
N THR A 226 -32.84 0.26 -14.50
CA THR A 226 -33.75 -0.59 -15.25
C THR A 226 -34.49 -1.58 -14.35
N ALA A 227 -34.02 -1.78 -13.12
CA ALA A 227 -34.67 -2.57 -12.10
C ALA A 227 -34.38 -1.98 -10.71
N VAL A 228 -35.40 -1.92 -9.87
CA VAL A 228 -35.35 -1.29 -8.56
C VAL A 228 -36.14 -2.15 -7.57
N ILE A 229 -35.66 -2.21 -6.33
CA ILE A 229 -36.40 -2.78 -5.21
C ILE A 229 -36.80 -1.64 -4.29
N ASP A 230 -38.10 -1.42 -4.14
CA ASP A 230 -38.70 -0.46 -3.21
C ASP A 230 -39.41 -1.22 -2.09
N GLU A 231 -39.31 -0.73 -0.87
CA GLU A 231 -39.89 -1.40 0.31
C GLU A 231 -41.42 -1.45 0.26
N GLU A 232 -42.06 -0.44 -0.34
CA GLU A 232 -43.51 -0.31 -0.42
C GLU A 232 -44.06 -0.84 -1.75
N LEU A 233 -43.38 -0.53 -2.87
CA LEU A 233 -43.84 -0.91 -4.21
C LEU A 233 -43.31 -2.27 -4.69
N GLY A 234 -42.40 -2.89 -3.94
CA GLY A 234 -41.78 -4.17 -4.30
C GLY A 234 -40.77 -4.05 -5.44
N VAL A 235 -40.73 -5.06 -6.32
CA VAL A 235 -39.79 -5.12 -7.44
C VAL A 235 -40.37 -4.38 -8.65
N LEU A 236 -39.68 -3.32 -9.08
CA LEU A 236 -40.04 -2.50 -10.23
C LEU A 236 -39.03 -2.73 -11.36
N VAL A 237 -39.53 -2.95 -12.58
CA VAL A 237 -38.68 -3.17 -13.76
C VAL A 237 -39.13 -2.24 -14.88
N ALA A 238 -38.18 -1.54 -15.47
CA ALA A 238 -38.42 -0.72 -16.64
C ALA A 238 -38.84 -1.60 -17.82
N PRO A 239 -39.83 -1.19 -18.63
CA PRO A 239 -40.27 -1.98 -19.77
C PRO A 239 -39.12 -2.20 -20.75
N VAL A 240 -38.89 -3.46 -21.12
CA VAL A 240 -37.94 -3.84 -22.17
C VAL A 240 -38.59 -3.54 -23.52
N ALA A 241 -37.86 -2.83 -24.40
CA ALA A 241 -38.37 -2.45 -25.71
C ALA A 241 -38.92 -3.67 -26.47
N GLY A 242 -40.18 -3.58 -26.93
CA GLY A 242 -40.85 -4.62 -27.72
C GLY A 242 -41.78 -5.56 -26.95
N ALA A 243 -41.74 -5.56 -25.62
CA ALA A 243 -42.77 -6.21 -24.80
C ALA A 243 -43.87 -5.18 -24.49
N GLY A 244 -45.13 -5.49 -24.81
CA GLY A 244 -46.26 -4.59 -24.54
C GLY A 244 -46.28 -4.06 -23.11
N LEU A 245 -46.66 -2.79 -22.96
CA LEU A 245 -46.66 -2.09 -21.67
C LEU A 245 -47.80 -2.60 -20.78
N HIS A 246 -47.50 -2.92 -19.52
CA HIS A 246 -48.53 -3.03 -18.48
C HIS A 246 -48.70 -1.65 -17.81
N PRO A 247 -49.85 -0.96 -17.98
CA PRO A 247 -50.01 0.43 -17.53
C PRO A 247 -49.77 0.66 -16.03
N GLN A 248 -50.13 -0.31 -15.19
CA GLN A 248 -49.93 -0.21 -13.73
C GLN A 248 -48.44 -0.23 -13.35
N SER A 249 -47.63 -1.04 -14.04
CA SER A 249 -46.19 -1.14 -13.77
C SER A 249 -45.46 0.14 -14.17
N GLN A 250 -45.94 0.82 -15.21
CA GLN A 250 -45.43 2.13 -15.60
C GLN A 250 -45.77 3.21 -14.56
N ALA A 251 -47.02 3.26 -14.09
CA ALA A 251 -47.45 4.23 -13.09
C ALA A 251 -46.68 4.07 -11.76
N GLN A 252 -46.45 2.84 -11.31
CA GLN A 252 -45.66 2.55 -10.11
C GLN A 252 -44.18 2.95 -10.27
N LEU A 253 -43.59 2.68 -11.44
CA LEU A 253 -42.22 3.09 -11.74
C LEU A 253 -42.08 4.63 -11.81
N GLU A 254 -43.06 5.32 -12.38
CA GLU A 254 -43.10 6.78 -12.41
C GLU A 254 -43.24 7.35 -10.99
N ALA A 255 -44.14 6.80 -10.17
CA ALA A 255 -44.27 7.20 -8.77
C ALA A 255 -42.98 6.96 -7.97
N TYR A 256 -42.31 5.83 -8.19
CA TYR A 256 -40.98 5.58 -7.61
C TYR A 256 -39.97 6.63 -8.05
N ARG A 257 -39.88 6.92 -9.36
CA ARG A 257 -38.92 7.89 -9.91
C ARG A 257 -39.10 9.28 -9.32
N VAL A 258 -40.35 9.72 -9.13
CA VAL A 258 -40.64 11.00 -8.47
C VAL A 258 -40.15 11.00 -7.02
N ARG A 259 -40.50 9.97 -6.24
CA ARG A 259 -40.05 9.86 -4.83
C ARG A 259 -38.53 9.75 -4.71
N ALA A 260 -37.90 8.93 -5.54
CA ALA A 260 -36.44 8.77 -5.59
C ALA A 260 -35.77 10.11 -5.91
N TRP A 261 -36.30 10.83 -6.89
CA TRP A 261 -35.77 12.15 -7.27
C TRP A 261 -35.90 13.19 -6.16
N ASP A 262 -37.04 13.24 -5.46
CA ASP A 262 -37.21 14.16 -4.33
C ASP A 262 -36.30 13.79 -3.15
N ARG A 263 -36.07 12.50 -2.88
CA ARG A 263 -35.06 12.04 -1.91
C ARG A 263 -33.66 12.50 -2.31
N THR A 264 -33.25 12.29 -3.56
CA THR A 264 -31.94 12.71 -4.06
C THR A 264 -31.76 14.22 -3.97
N ARG A 265 -32.79 15.01 -4.30
CA ARG A 265 -32.78 16.47 -4.13
C ARG A 265 -32.59 16.90 -2.67
N ALA A 266 -33.37 16.30 -1.76
CA ALA A 266 -33.27 16.61 -0.33
C ALA A 266 -31.87 16.27 0.21
N GLU A 267 -31.32 15.12 -0.18
CA GLU A 267 -29.96 14.73 0.21
C GLU A 267 -28.90 15.67 -0.37
N HIS A 268 -29.05 16.07 -1.63
CA HIS A 268 -28.14 17.01 -2.28
C HIS A 268 -28.14 18.40 -1.58
N ALA A 269 -29.30 18.86 -1.11
CA ALA A 269 -29.39 20.09 -0.32
C ALA A 269 -28.72 19.94 1.07
N ARG A 270 -28.91 18.80 1.74
CA ARG A 270 -28.23 18.52 3.02
C ARG A 270 -26.72 18.45 2.86
N LEU A 271 -26.22 17.88 1.76
CA LEU A 271 -24.79 17.82 1.49
C LEU A 271 -24.18 19.21 1.33
N LEU A 272 -24.84 20.13 0.62
CA LEU A 272 -24.39 21.52 0.55
C LEU A 272 -24.33 22.16 1.93
N TYR A 273 -25.40 22.01 2.74
CA TYR A 273 -25.44 22.52 4.11
C TYR A 273 -24.30 21.96 4.96
N VAL A 274 -24.09 20.64 4.95
CA VAL A 274 -22.99 20.00 5.69
C VAL A 274 -21.67 20.57 5.24
N ALA A 275 -21.44 20.69 3.93
CA ALA A 275 -20.20 21.17 3.36
C ALA A 275 -19.88 22.63 3.75
N CYS A 276 -20.85 23.53 3.63
CA CYS A 276 -20.68 24.94 4.01
C CYS A 276 -20.42 25.11 5.51
N THR A 277 -21.08 24.30 6.35
CA THR A 277 -20.92 24.36 7.82
C THR A 277 -19.66 23.68 8.34
N ARG A 278 -18.77 23.20 7.46
CA ARG A 278 -17.44 22.69 7.88
C ARG A 278 -16.41 23.81 8.03
N ALA A 279 -16.65 24.97 7.43
CA ALA A 279 -15.76 26.12 7.48
C ALA A 279 -15.91 26.88 8.80
N ARG A 280 -14.79 27.20 9.45
CA ARG A 280 -14.75 28.07 10.62
C ARG A 280 -14.47 29.52 10.27
N ASP A 281 -13.42 29.76 9.49
CA ASP A 281 -12.91 31.10 9.22
C ASP A 281 -13.20 31.54 7.77
N GLU A 282 -12.97 30.65 6.79
CA GLU A 282 -13.15 30.97 5.37
C GLU A 282 -13.80 29.82 4.58
N LEU A 283 -14.81 30.17 3.77
CA LEU A 283 -15.49 29.26 2.83
C LEU A 283 -15.28 29.76 1.41
N VAL A 284 -14.58 28.98 0.60
CA VAL A 284 -14.36 29.26 -0.82
C VAL A 284 -15.25 28.36 -1.66
N LEU A 285 -16.11 28.96 -2.48
CA LEU A 285 -17.02 28.24 -3.38
C LEU A 285 -16.53 28.39 -4.83
N LEU A 286 -16.02 27.31 -5.41
CA LEU A 286 -15.51 27.30 -6.78
C LEU A 286 -16.54 26.75 -7.76
N GLU A 287 -16.93 27.61 -8.69
CA GLU A 287 -17.66 27.19 -9.87
C GLU A 287 -16.80 26.23 -10.73
N GLY A 288 -17.41 25.12 -11.15
CA GLY A 288 -16.81 24.17 -12.09
C GLY A 288 -17.15 24.53 -13.53
N LYS A 289 -17.53 23.52 -14.34
CA LYS A 289 -18.11 23.74 -15.67
C LYS A 289 -19.58 24.20 -15.57
N GLY A 290 -19.81 25.39 -15.02
CA GLY A 290 -21.14 25.99 -15.01
C GLY A 290 -21.57 26.45 -16.40
N ASN A 291 -22.89 26.59 -16.59
CA ASN A 291 -23.46 27.14 -17.81
C ASN A 291 -24.00 28.54 -17.52
N ASN A 292 -23.32 29.57 -18.00
CA ASN A 292 -23.73 30.98 -17.84
C ASN A 292 -25.13 31.29 -18.40
N ARG A 293 -25.71 30.38 -19.20
CA ARG A 293 -27.09 30.50 -19.67
C ARG A 293 -28.09 30.64 -18.52
N TYR A 294 -27.85 30.01 -17.36
CA TYR A 294 -28.75 30.18 -16.21
C TYR A 294 -28.75 31.61 -15.68
N LEU A 295 -27.58 32.28 -15.67
CA LEU A 295 -27.48 33.69 -15.29
C LEU A 295 -28.29 34.58 -16.24
N GLN A 296 -28.24 34.29 -17.55
CA GLN A 296 -28.84 35.11 -18.60
C GLN A 296 -30.36 34.89 -18.80
N SER A 297 -30.82 33.64 -18.93
CA SER A 297 -32.21 33.33 -19.29
C SER A 297 -33.05 32.77 -18.13
N GLY A 298 -32.42 32.39 -17.02
CA GLY A 298 -33.08 31.68 -15.92
C GLY A 298 -33.43 30.22 -16.27
N GLU A 299 -33.09 29.78 -17.48
CA GLU A 299 -33.22 28.40 -17.89
C GLU A 299 -32.06 27.58 -17.34
N GLY A 300 -32.38 26.74 -16.35
CA GLY A 300 -31.44 25.80 -15.79
C GLY A 300 -32.00 25.14 -14.54
N ASP A 301 -31.22 24.21 -14.01
CA ASP A 301 -31.69 23.36 -12.92
C ASP A 301 -31.48 24.06 -11.57
N ARG A 302 -32.56 24.46 -10.91
CA ARG A 302 -32.56 25.11 -9.58
C ARG A 302 -31.93 24.27 -8.46
N TYR A 303 -31.65 23.00 -8.73
CA TYR A 303 -31.04 22.07 -7.78
C TYR A 303 -29.51 21.97 -7.92
N VAL A 304 -28.91 22.67 -8.89
CA VAL A 304 -27.45 22.82 -9.01
C VAL A 304 -26.97 23.85 -7.99
N TRP A 305 -25.91 23.53 -7.23
CA TRP A 305 -25.45 24.38 -6.13
C TRP A 305 -24.99 25.77 -6.59
N CYS A 306 -24.28 25.91 -7.70
CA CYS A 306 -23.88 27.24 -8.17
C CYS A 306 -25.10 28.11 -8.52
N HIS A 307 -26.17 27.52 -9.08
CA HIS A 307 -27.41 28.25 -9.37
C HIS A 307 -28.10 28.75 -8.09
N GLN A 308 -28.06 27.96 -7.01
CA GLN A 308 -28.60 28.35 -5.71
C GLN A 308 -27.81 29.52 -5.11
N VAL A 309 -26.47 29.47 -5.19
CA VAL A 309 -25.60 30.57 -4.76
C VAL A 309 -25.86 31.83 -5.58
N TRP A 310 -25.98 31.73 -6.91
CA TRP A 310 -26.28 32.87 -7.77
C TRP A 310 -27.67 33.47 -7.52
N HIS A 311 -28.65 32.63 -7.16
CA HIS A 311 -29.96 33.11 -6.76
C HIS A 311 -29.90 33.90 -5.45
N LEU A 312 -29.13 33.42 -4.47
CA LEU A 312 -28.89 34.11 -3.20
C LEU A 312 -28.21 35.47 -3.40
N LEU A 313 -27.17 35.54 -4.23
CA LEU A 313 -26.38 36.76 -4.47
C LEU A 313 -27.06 37.75 -5.44
N GLY A 314 -28.21 37.38 -6.01
CA GLY A 314 -28.86 38.13 -7.08
C GLY A 314 -28.25 37.85 -8.45
N ARG A 315 -29.10 37.44 -9.39
CA ARG A 315 -28.67 37.05 -10.75
C ARG A 315 -28.19 38.23 -11.59
N GLU A 316 -28.85 39.38 -11.50
CA GLU A 316 -28.51 40.57 -12.31
C GLU A 316 -27.12 41.14 -11.98
N PRO A 317 -26.76 41.41 -10.70
CA PRO A 317 -25.42 41.88 -10.36
C PRO A 317 -24.32 40.89 -10.79
N LEU A 318 -24.58 39.59 -10.64
CA LEU A 318 -23.61 38.56 -10.98
C LEU A 318 -23.46 38.39 -12.50
N ALA A 319 -24.56 38.50 -13.26
CA ALA A 319 -24.51 38.51 -14.72
C ALA A 319 -23.75 39.73 -15.26
N ALA A 320 -23.94 40.90 -14.64
CA ALA A 320 -23.20 42.11 -14.98
C ALA A 320 -21.70 41.97 -14.67
N PHE A 321 -21.34 41.37 -13.53
CA PHE A 321 -19.95 41.05 -13.19
C PHE A 321 -19.30 40.10 -14.21
N VAL A 322 -19.97 39.00 -14.55
CA VAL A 322 -19.46 38.00 -15.50
C VAL A 322 -19.32 38.56 -16.93
N ALA A 323 -20.16 39.52 -17.31
CA ALA A 323 -20.09 40.19 -18.60
C ALA A 323 -19.07 41.34 -18.64
N GLY A 324 -18.65 41.85 -17.48
CA GLY A 324 -17.68 42.92 -17.35
C GLY A 324 -16.24 42.40 -17.26
N ASP A 325 -15.28 43.34 -17.35
CA ASP A 325 -13.85 43.05 -17.19
C ASP A 325 -13.38 43.18 -15.73
N ALA A 326 -14.31 43.27 -14.78
CA ALA A 326 -13.97 43.38 -13.37
C ALA A 326 -13.35 42.06 -12.87
N GLY A 327 -12.12 42.12 -12.36
CA GLY A 327 -11.46 40.93 -11.78
C GLY A 327 -12.06 40.47 -10.45
N GLU A 328 -12.71 41.38 -9.72
CA GLU A 328 -13.29 41.14 -8.40
C GLU A 328 -14.45 42.12 -8.13
N THR A 329 -15.46 41.68 -7.38
CA THR A 329 -16.54 42.51 -6.84
C THR A 329 -16.99 42.00 -5.48
N VAL A 330 -17.72 42.81 -4.73
CA VAL A 330 -18.33 42.45 -3.45
C VAL A 330 -19.84 42.56 -3.58
N LEU A 331 -20.55 41.48 -3.26
CA LEU A 331 -22.00 41.42 -3.34
C LEU A 331 -22.61 41.20 -1.94
N PRO A 332 -23.70 41.91 -1.59
CA PRO A 332 -24.38 41.71 -0.32
C PRO A 332 -25.12 40.36 -0.31
N VAL A 333 -25.23 39.75 0.86
CA VAL A 333 -26.05 38.55 1.08
C VAL A 333 -27.39 38.96 1.70
N PRO A 334 -28.53 38.39 1.27
CA PRO A 334 -29.79 38.53 1.99
C PRO A 334 -29.60 38.12 3.45
N ASP A 335 -30.08 38.94 4.39
CA ASP A 335 -29.93 38.77 5.85
C ASP A 335 -28.58 39.20 6.45
N GLY A 336 -27.70 39.81 5.66
CA GLY A 336 -26.50 40.52 6.13
C GLY A 336 -25.19 39.84 5.80
N GLY A 337 -24.13 40.64 5.71
CA GLY A 337 -22.81 40.21 5.27
C GLY A 337 -22.56 40.45 3.79
N GLU A 338 -21.32 40.18 3.38
CA GLU A 338 -20.82 40.44 2.03
C GLU A 338 -20.02 39.23 1.54
N VAL A 339 -20.14 38.91 0.26
CA VAL A 339 -19.38 37.85 -0.39
C VAL A 339 -18.48 38.48 -1.45
N ARG A 340 -17.19 38.17 -1.37
CA ARG A 340 -16.22 38.47 -2.41
C ARG A 340 -16.42 37.51 -3.58
N VAL A 341 -16.65 38.06 -4.76
CA VAL A 341 -16.75 37.32 -6.02
C VAL A 341 -15.55 37.68 -6.89
N THR A 342 -14.83 36.67 -7.36
CA THR A 342 -13.60 36.86 -8.15
C THR A 342 -13.70 36.10 -9.45
N ALA A 343 -13.26 36.71 -10.55
CA ALA A 343 -13.25 36.08 -11.86
C ALA A 343 -12.19 34.98 -11.89
N ALA A 344 -12.57 33.76 -12.30
CA ALA A 344 -11.67 32.61 -12.33
C ALA A 344 -10.42 32.84 -13.21
N ALA A 345 -10.53 33.69 -14.24
CA ALA A 345 -9.43 34.09 -15.11
C ALA A 345 -8.20 34.59 -14.33
N ARG A 346 -8.42 35.29 -13.21
CA ARG A 346 -7.36 35.76 -12.30
C ARG A 346 -6.47 34.64 -11.75
N TYR A 347 -7.02 33.43 -11.64
CA TYR A 347 -6.32 32.25 -11.11
C TYR A 347 -5.89 31.25 -12.21
N LEU A 348 -6.29 31.49 -13.46
CA LEU A 348 -5.88 30.68 -14.62
C LEU A 348 -4.53 31.15 -15.19
N GLU A 349 -4.17 32.41 -14.96
CA GLU A 349 -2.80 32.87 -15.12
C GLU A 349 -1.94 32.17 -14.08
N ARG A 350 -0.90 31.46 -14.52
CA ARG A 350 0.11 30.91 -13.61
C ARG A 350 0.57 32.07 -12.72
N PRO A 351 0.49 31.96 -11.38
CA PRO A 351 1.05 33.00 -10.56
C PRO A 351 2.53 33.09 -10.94
N THR A 352 2.97 34.30 -11.31
CA THR A 352 4.37 34.63 -11.58
C THR A 352 5.22 34.57 -10.32
N THR A 353 4.61 34.26 -9.18
CA THR A 353 5.36 33.79 -8.02
C THR A 353 6.19 32.59 -8.47
N GLU A 354 7.51 32.71 -8.30
CA GLU A 354 8.36 31.54 -8.18
C GLU A 354 7.60 30.46 -7.41
N PRO A 355 7.64 29.19 -7.84
CA PRO A 355 7.01 28.11 -7.07
C PRO A 355 7.36 28.40 -5.62
N VAL A 356 6.35 28.53 -4.73
CA VAL A 356 6.61 28.68 -3.29
C VAL A 356 7.64 27.63 -3.02
N GLY A 357 8.89 28.07 -2.84
CA GLY A 357 10.01 27.16 -2.84
C GLY A 357 9.60 26.14 -1.80
N ALA A 358 9.62 24.85 -2.14
CA ALA A 358 9.41 23.80 -1.16
C ALA A 358 10.11 24.30 0.09
N PRO A 359 9.37 24.54 1.21
CA PRO A 359 9.81 25.41 2.28
C PRO A 359 11.26 25.10 2.49
N ALA A 360 12.15 26.08 2.25
CA ALA A 360 13.59 25.84 2.13
C ALA A 360 13.91 24.82 3.19
N PRO A 361 14.34 23.59 2.80
CA PRO A 361 14.25 22.42 3.65
C PRO A 361 14.64 22.90 5.01
N VAL A 362 13.72 22.84 5.96
CA VAL A 362 14.03 23.28 7.31
C VAL A 362 15.22 22.40 7.64
N GLU A 363 16.41 22.97 7.52
CA GLU A 363 17.57 22.50 8.23
C GLU A 363 17.12 22.76 9.66
N ALA A 364 16.33 21.82 10.19
CA ALA A 364 16.32 21.54 11.59
C ALA A 364 17.81 21.50 11.87
N PRO A 365 18.35 22.46 12.64
CA PRO A 365 19.78 22.52 12.87
C PRO A 365 20.05 21.16 13.48
N ALA A 366 20.59 20.25 12.66
CA ALA A 366 20.66 18.87 13.04
C ALA A 366 21.50 18.95 14.30
N THR A 367 20.86 18.62 15.41
CA THR A 367 21.49 18.75 16.72
C THR A 367 22.81 18.03 16.62
N ASP A 368 23.83 18.39 17.39
CA ASP A 368 25.11 17.68 17.30
C ASP A 368 24.92 16.16 17.51
N VAL A 369 23.80 15.76 18.15
CA VAL A 369 23.26 14.41 18.23
C VAL A 369 22.81 13.85 16.87
N GLU A 370 22.00 14.55 16.08
CA GLU A 370 21.52 14.11 14.76
C GLU A 370 22.63 14.13 13.69
N ARG A 371 23.50 15.15 13.69
CA ARG A 371 24.72 15.14 12.84
C ARG A 371 25.65 14.01 13.25
N GLY A 372 25.79 13.75 14.55
CA GLY A 372 26.54 12.62 15.09
C GLY A 372 25.91 11.26 14.79
N PHE A 373 24.60 11.18 14.55
CA PHE A 373 23.89 9.97 14.16
C PHE A 373 24.07 9.68 12.66
N VAL A 374 23.87 10.68 11.79
CA VAL A 374 24.07 10.54 10.34
C VAL A 374 25.54 10.30 10.00
N ALA A 375 26.47 10.97 10.68
CA ALA A 375 27.90 10.68 10.55
C ALA A 375 28.26 9.27 11.04
N ARG A 376 27.63 8.75 12.10
CA ARG A 376 27.80 7.35 12.54
C ARG A 376 27.26 6.32 11.56
N VAL A 377 26.15 6.63 10.88
CA VAL A 377 25.52 5.74 9.90
C VAL A 377 26.30 5.72 8.57
N LEU A 378 26.81 6.86 8.13
CA LEU A 378 27.52 6.99 6.85
C LEU A 378 29.03 6.77 6.94
N ALA A 379 29.66 7.02 8.10
CA ALA A 379 31.09 6.79 8.33
C ALA A 379 31.38 5.49 9.11
N PHE A 380 30.55 4.46 8.93
CA PHE A 380 30.89 3.13 9.43
C PHE A 380 32.09 2.57 8.65
N ALA A 381 33.29 2.80 9.16
CA ALA A 381 34.43 1.95 8.93
C ALA A 381 34.39 0.84 9.99
N PRO A 382 34.21 -0.45 9.63
CA PRO A 382 34.24 -1.51 10.62
C PRO A 382 35.56 -1.45 11.39
N PRO A 383 35.56 -1.54 12.73
CA PRO A 383 36.79 -1.59 13.48
C PRO A 383 37.63 -2.77 12.97
N PRO A 384 38.97 -2.62 12.83
CA PRO A 384 39.81 -3.77 12.52
C PRO A 384 39.58 -4.85 13.59
N PRO A 385 39.51 -6.13 13.20
CA PRO A 385 39.06 -7.18 14.11
C PRO A 385 40.01 -7.27 15.31
N SER A 386 39.50 -6.91 16.49
CA SER A 386 40.01 -7.46 17.75
C SER A 386 39.61 -8.93 17.81
N GLU A 387 40.47 -9.80 18.35
CA GLU A 387 40.15 -11.22 18.56
C GLU A 387 38.73 -11.39 19.12
N VAL A 388 37.85 -11.98 18.30
CA VAL A 388 36.49 -12.28 18.71
C VAL A 388 36.50 -13.69 19.26
N VAL A 389 36.43 -13.82 20.59
CA VAL A 389 36.13 -15.10 21.22
C VAL A 389 34.64 -15.36 21.02
N THR A 390 34.30 -16.34 20.18
CA THR A 390 32.93 -16.68 19.83
C THR A 390 32.78 -18.19 19.77
N SER A 391 31.61 -18.70 20.13
CA SER A 391 31.36 -20.14 20.08
C SER A 391 31.32 -20.66 18.64
N PRO A 392 31.66 -21.95 18.40
CA PRO A 392 31.53 -22.56 17.07
C PRO A 392 30.12 -22.44 16.49
N THR A 393 29.09 -22.50 17.34
CA THR A 393 27.68 -22.33 16.95
C THR A 393 27.40 -20.93 16.42
N ALA A 394 27.93 -19.91 17.09
CA ALA A 394 27.78 -18.53 16.63
C ALA A 394 28.53 -18.30 15.31
N LEU A 395 29.70 -18.93 15.13
CA LEU A 395 30.41 -18.88 13.84
C LEU A 395 29.62 -19.56 12.71
N ALA A 396 28.98 -20.69 13.00
CA ALA A 396 28.12 -21.40 12.06
C ALA A 396 26.88 -20.59 11.69
N ASP A 397 26.23 -19.96 12.68
CA ASP A 397 25.10 -19.05 12.47
C ASP A 397 25.50 -17.85 11.59
N PHE A 398 26.69 -17.27 11.82
CA PHE A 398 27.19 -16.16 10.99
C PHE A 398 27.40 -16.58 9.54
N ARG A 399 28.04 -17.74 9.32
CA ARG A 399 28.26 -18.27 7.97
C ARG A 399 26.96 -18.60 7.25
N ARG A 400 25.94 -19.06 7.99
CA ARG A 400 24.63 -19.38 7.43
C ARG A 400 23.82 -18.12 7.13
N CYS A 401 23.79 -17.17 8.05
CA CYS A 401 23.10 -15.90 7.91
C CYS A 401 23.73 -14.86 8.86
N PRO A 402 24.52 -13.90 8.33
CA PRO A 402 25.15 -12.86 9.15
C PRO A 402 24.15 -12.06 9.99
N ARG A 403 22.93 -11.91 9.46
CA ARG A 403 21.85 -11.18 10.13
C ARG A 403 21.20 -11.98 11.26
N GLN A 404 21.11 -13.30 11.12
CA GLN A 404 20.66 -14.19 12.20
C GLN A 404 21.69 -14.20 13.35
N PHE A 405 22.98 -14.28 13.03
CA PHE A 405 24.03 -14.14 14.03
C PHE A 405 23.92 -12.82 14.79
N TRP A 406 23.72 -11.72 14.07
CA TRP A 406 23.58 -10.41 14.70
C TRP A 406 22.37 -10.36 15.64
N TYR A 407 21.20 -10.83 15.22
CA TYR A 407 20.03 -10.85 16.09
C TYR A 407 20.22 -11.76 17.30
N ARG A 408 20.83 -12.94 17.12
CA ARG A 408 20.92 -13.97 18.16
C ARG A 408 22.07 -13.74 19.14
N HIS A 409 23.26 -13.45 18.63
CA HIS A 409 24.50 -13.42 19.43
C HIS A 409 24.94 -11.99 19.77
N VAL A 410 24.49 -10.98 19.01
CA VAL A 410 24.81 -9.56 19.30
C VAL A 410 23.66 -8.86 20.01
N ILE A 411 22.41 -9.09 19.59
CA ILE A 411 21.21 -8.51 20.22
C ILE A 411 20.61 -9.41 21.31
N ALA A 412 21.07 -10.66 21.44
CA ALA A 412 20.53 -11.65 22.38
C ALA A 412 19.01 -11.88 22.20
N LEU A 413 18.53 -11.83 20.95
CA LEU A 413 17.11 -12.08 20.65
C LEU A 413 16.80 -13.57 20.91
N PRO A 414 15.85 -13.89 21.81
CA PRO A 414 15.59 -15.27 22.21
C PRO A 414 14.98 -16.08 21.05
N GLU A 415 15.45 -17.31 20.87
CA GLU A 415 14.84 -18.24 19.93
C GLU A 415 13.43 -18.61 20.39
N ARG A 416 12.43 -18.45 19.51
CA ARG A 416 11.17 -19.16 19.66
C ARG A 416 11.37 -20.58 19.14
N GLY A 417 11.70 -21.50 20.04
CA GLY A 417 11.72 -22.93 19.72
C GLY A 417 10.40 -23.40 19.14
N THR A 418 10.44 -24.40 18.26
CA THR A 418 9.25 -25.09 17.72
C THR A 418 8.57 -25.99 18.75
N GLY A 419 9.20 -26.22 19.90
CA GLY A 419 8.61 -26.87 21.05
C GLY A 419 7.84 -25.87 21.90
N GLY A 420 6.64 -26.23 22.35
CA GLY A 420 5.83 -25.37 23.24
C GLY A 420 6.61 -24.86 24.44
N LEU A 421 6.15 -23.76 25.07
CA LEU A 421 6.83 -23.02 26.13
C LEU A 421 7.53 -23.91 27.18
N ARG A 422 6.91 -25.05 27.55
CA ARG A 422 7.46 -26.05 28.48
C ARG A 422 8.74 -26.75 28.00
N ALA A 423 8.82 -27.13 26.72
CA ALA A 423 10.02 -27.77 26.17
C ALA A 423 11.20 -26.79 26.10
N THR A 424 10.90 -25.52 25.82
CA THR A 424 11.91 -24.45 25.83
C THR A 424 12.44 -24.20 27.23
N LEU A 425 11.56 -24.17 28.24
CA LEU A 425 11.95 -24.03 29.65
C LEU A 425 12.79 -25.21 30.14
N LEU A 426 12.45 -26.44 29.73
CA LEU A 426 13.21 -27.63 30.09
C LEU A 426 14.63 -27.60 29.50
N GLY A 427 14.75 -27.21 28.23
CA GLY A 427 16.06 -27.04 27.58
C GLY A 427 16.88 -25.90 28.18
N THR A 428 16.23 -24.80 28.57
CA THR A 428 16.90 -23.65 29.20
C THR A 428 17.44 -24.03 30.59
N ALA A 429 16.64 -24.75 31.40
CA ALA A 429 17.06 -25.26 32.70
C ALA A 429 18.24 -26.24 32.56
N ALA A 430 18.16 -27.17 31.59
CA ALA A 430 19.22 -28.13 31.32
C ALA A 430 20.54 -27.43 30.92
N HIS A 431 20.46 -26.47 30.00
CA HIS A 431 21.64 -25.73 29.52
C HIS A 431 22.27 -24.91 30.65
N GLY A 432 21.44 -24.22 31.45
CA GLY A 432 21.91 -23.42 32.57
C GLY A 432 22.64 -24.23 33.65
N VAL A 433 22.21 -25.48 33.90
CA VAL A 433 22.94 -26.38 34.81
C VAL A 433 24.26 -26.79 34.18
N LEU A 434 24.28 -27.25 32.92
CA LEU A 434 25.51 -27.67 32.23
C LEU A 434 26.54 -26.55 32.08
N GLU A 435 26.13 -25.29 32.05
CA GLU A 435 27.04 -24.13 32.05
C GLU A 435 27.66 -23.84 33.42
N ALA A 436 27.00 -24.25 34.51
CA ALA A 436 27.42 -23.94 35.87
C ALA A 436 28.19 -25.08 36.55
N VAL A 437 27.99 -26.33 36.11
CA VAL A 437 28.68 -27.50 36.69
C VAL A 437 29.87 -27.95 35.85
N ASP A 438 30.95 -28.34 36.51
CA ASP A 438 32.09 -29.01 35.88
C ASP A 438 31.79 -30.52 35.78
N LEU A 439 31.40 -30.97 34.60
CA LEU A 439 30.92 -32.33 34.33
C LEU A 439 31.95 -33.44 34.64
N GLY A 440 33.23 -33.09 34.82
CA GLY A 440 34.28 -34.05 35.20
C GLY A 440 34.42 -34.29 36.71
N THR A 441 33.91 -33.38 37.55
CA THR A 441 34.18 -33.37 39.00
C THR A 441 32.94 -33.21 39.87
N THR A 442 31.80 -32.86 39.28
CA THR A 442 30.56 -32.52 40.00
C THR A 442 29.80 -33.77 40.46
N GLY A 443 29.37 -33.78 41.74
CA GLY A 443 28.55 -34.86 42.29
C GLY A 443 27.04 -34.68 42.05
N ASP A 444 26.27 -35.76 42.17
CA ASP A 444 24.81 -35.76 41.96
C ASP A 444 24.07 -34.69 42.80
N ALA A 445 24.55 -34.41 44.01
CA ALA A 445 23.97 -33.43 44.91
C ALA A 445 24.15 -31.98 44.43
N ASP A 446 25.24 -31.68 43.71
CA ASP A 446 25.53 -30.35 43.18
C ASP A 446 24.67 -30.08 41.93
N ILE A 447 24.47 -31.10 41.09
CA ILE A 447 23.55 -31.04 39.94
C ILE A 447 22.12 -30.77 40.43
N ASP A 448 21.70 -31.44 41.50
CA ASP A 448 20.37 -31.23 42.08
C ASP A 448 20.22 -29.85 42.72
N GLY A 449 21.26 -29.35 43.39
CA GLY A 449 21.30 -28.00 43.95
C GLY A 449 21.20 -26.93 42.88
N GLU A 450 22.00 -27.04 41.81
CA GLU A 450 21.98 -26.11 40.68
C GLU A 450 20.64 -26.15 39.94
N LEU A 451 20.07 -27.33 39.72
CA LEU A 451 18.78 -27.47 39.05
C LEU A 451 17.63 -26.87 39.90
N ALA A 452 17.66 -27.07 41.21
CA ALA A 452 16.67 -26.48 42.13
C ALA A 452 16.79 -24.95 42.25
N ALA A 453 17.97 -24.39 42.02
CA ALA A 453 18.21 -22.95 42.05
C ALA A 453 17.70 -22.21 40.79
N ARG A 454 17.37 -22.93 39.72
CA ARG A 454 16.93 -22.33 38.44
C ARG A 454 15.47 -21.89 38.48
N PRO A 455 15.15 -20.62 38.19
CA PRO A 455 13.77 -20.15 38.19
C PRO A 455 12.88 -20.87 37.16
N GLU A 456 13.46 -21.42 36.11
CA GLU A 456 12.78 -22.19 35.06
C GLU A 456 12.20 -23.52 35.57
N THR A 457 12.72 -24.07 36.67
CA THR A 457 12.27 -25.36 37.23
C THR A 457 11.01 -25.23 38.09
N LEU A 458 10.68 -24.02 38.56
CA LEU A 458 9.47 -23.74 39.37
C LEU A 458 8.15 -24.06 38.65
N VAL A 459 8.17 -24.09 37.32
CA VAL A 459 7.00 -24.33 36.46
C VAL A 459 6.97 -25.75 35.88
N LEU A 460 7.95 -26.59 36.21
CA LEU A 460 8.03 -27.99 35.78
C LEU A 460 7.29 -28.91 36.76
N ARG A 461 6.71 -30.00 36.25
CA ARG A 461 6.09 -31.02 37.11
C ARG A 461 7.18 -31.84 37.80
N SER A 462 6.93 -32.33 39.01
CA SER A 462 7.90 -33.10 39.79
C SER A 462 8.48 -34.31 39.04
N GLY A 463 7.67 -34.99 38.21
CA GLY A 463 8.14 -36.10 37.37
C GLY A 463 9.02 -35.67 36.18
N GLU A 464 8.83 -34.45 35.67
CA GLU A 464 9.65 -33.89 34.59
C GLU A 464 11.00 -33.42 35.13
N LEU A 465 10.99 -32.79 36.31
CA LEU A 465 12.20 -32.38 37.02
C LEU A 465 13.07 -33.57 37.42
N ALA A 466 12.46 -34.63 37.96
CA ALA A 466 13.18 -35.85 38.32
C ALA A 466 13.81 -36.54 37.10
N ARG A 467 13.10 -36.53 35.96
CA ARG A 467 13.62 -37.09 34.71
C ARG A 467 14.79 -36.25 34.17
N LEU A 468 14.66 -34.93 34.18
CA LEU A 468 15.73 -34.03 33.76
C LEU A 468 16.98 -34.18 34.65
N ALA A 469 16.81 -34.26 35.97
CA ALA A 469 17.91 -34.50 36.90
C ALA A 469 18.60 -35.85 36.62
N SER A 470 17.82 -36.91 36.39
CA SER A 470 18.35 -38.22 36.03
C SER A 470 19.15 -38.19 34.72
N ASP A 471 18.64 -37.50 33.69
CA ASP A 471 19.30 -37.41 32.39
C ASP A 471 20.61 -36.62 32.47
N LEU A 472 20.65 -35.54 33.28
CA LEU A 472 21.86 -34.74 33.51
C LEU A 472 22.94 -35.51 34.27
N ARG A 473 22.58 -36.28 35.31
CA ARG A 473 23.53 -37.13 36.05
C ARG A 473 24.11 -38.22 35.16
N ALA A 474 23.26 -38.87 34.34
CA ALA A 474 23.70 -39.89 33.40
C ALA A 474 24.66 -39.31 32.35
N ALA A 475 24.40 -38.10 31.86
CA ALA A 475 25.29 -37.40 30.93
C ALA A 475 26.63 -37.03 31.58
N ALA A 476 26.61 -36.50 32.81
CA ALA A 476 27.83 -36.17 33.55
C ALA A 476 28.69 -37.41 33.82
N ALA A 477 28.09 -38.53 34.26
CA ALA A 477 28.80 -39.79 34.48
C ALA A 477 29.40 -40.36 33.19
N GLY A 478 28.68 -40.29 32.07
CA GLY A 478 29.16 -40.75 30.77
C GLY A 478 30.33 -39.91 30.24
N ILE A 479 30.21 -38.58 30.32
CA ILE A 479 31.25 -37.63 29.89
C ILE A 479 32.48 -37.72 30.78
N GLY A 480 32.31 -37.87 32.11
CA GLY A 480 33.41 -38.11 33.04
C GLY A 480 34.19 -39.38 32.72
N ALA A 481 33.51 -40.46 32.32
CA ALA A 481 34.15 -41.70 31.87
C ALA A 481 34.92 -41.54 30.54
N GLU A 482 34.37 -40.78 29.58
CA GLU A 482 35.05 -40.50 28.31
C GLU A 482 36.26 -39.57 28.48
N ILE A 483 36.15 -38.56 29.35
CA ILE A 483 37.28 -37.67 29.69
C ILE A 483 38.35 -38.45 30.45
N GLY A 484 37.97 -39.31 31.41
CA GLY A 484 38.89 -40.20 32.12
C GLY A 484 39.64 -41.15 31.17
N ALA A 485 38.93 -41.78 30.25
CA ALA A 485 39.52 -42.64 29.21
C ALA A 485 40.42 -41.85 28.25
N GLY A 486 40.05 -40.60 27.91
CA GLY A 486 40.88 -39.73 27.08
C GLY A 486 42.16 -39.25 27.76
N LEU A 487 42.11 -39.00 29.07
CA LEU A 487 43.26 -38.62 29.88
C LEU A 487 44.21 -39.81 30.11
N GLU A 488 43.72 -41.03 30.32
CA GLU A 488 44.54 -42.25 30.38
C GLU A 488 45.31 -42.54 29.08
N ILE A 489 44.78 -42.12 27.93
CA ILE A 489 45.46 -42.23 26.63
C ILE A 489 46.58 -41.18 26.49
N LEU A 490 46.47 -40.05 27.16
CA LEU A 490 47.42 -38.94 27.09
C LEU A 490 48.53 -39.02 28.16
N GLY A 491 48.37 -39.88 29.16
CA GLY A 491 49.31 -40.10 30.27
C GLY A 491 48.91 -39.35 31.52
#